data_AF-A0A537ZXT3-F1
#
_entry.id   AF-A0A537ZXT3-F1
#
_cell.length_a   1.000
_cell.length_b   1.000
_cell.length_c   1.000
_cell.angle_alpha   90.00
_cell.angle_beta   90.00
_cell.angle_gamma   90.00
#
_symmetry.space_group_name_H-M   'P 1'
#
loop_
_entity.id
_entity.type
_entity.pdbx_description
1 polymer ?
#
loop_
_entity_poly.entity_id
_entity_poly.type
_entity_poly.pdbx_seq_one_letter_code
_entity_poly.pdbx_strand_id
1 'polypeptide(L)'
;MTFRGVAGTDPDGPATGRVIQPVALAAAGIAAGLAAGIKLSFLAPVAALTVAVVVIAPRTTRLRAAALWGIPMLAAGGYWYVRNLIAVGNPIPYIGSIGPISLAAPVRDFQLRPDFAVVHYWHDTGVWRDWFGPGLHESFGTLWPLTLAGMIAVAVFAIWRGREPILRALGAFVIVTAIAYVFTPLTAAGAQGHPISFVWNVRYLAPAVAMGLAILPCLPALRATPRRRAAVLAALTVLLTFTVGSLVQWKQGHTKGAVAAAVLVVGFAVLVSILRSRGALGPAARTRVRVALAAGALGLAIAAGYGEQDHYLTHRYENTGQVQDLAGALRWSRDVRGARIAVAGIRAVFTQYPFYGTDLSNRVQWLGARGSHDAYQRIPDCRQWRRAVDAGGYTHVVTTFDPYLPDDMHNSPEGRWTQSDPNAQVILRDGPVRVFELRGPLDPAACAGQKPLTQAQLHSVPNLNGRPNSSR
;
A
#
# COMPACT_ATOMS: atom_id res chain seq x y z
N MET A 1 -20.02 -11.78 -31.18
CA MET A 1 -20.25 -11.10 -32.47
C MET A 1 -18.96 -10.45 -32.95
N THR A 2 -18.27 -11.14 -33.85
CA THR A 2 -17.11 -10.67 -34.62
C THR A 2 -17.62 -10.03 -35.90
N PHE A 3 -17.47 -8.72 -36.06
CA PHE A 3 -17.81 -8.04 -37.31
C PHE A 3 -16.53 -7.81 -38.13
N ARG A 4 -16.50 -8.43 -39.32
CA ARG A 4 -15.55 -8.13 -40.39
C ARG A 4 -15.88 -6.74 -40.94
N GLY A 5 -14.92 -5.82 -40.84
CA GLY A 5 -14.89 -4.62 -41.66
C GLY A 5 -14.40 -4.98 -43.07
N VAL A 6 -15.02 -4.38 -44.07
CA VAL A 6 -14.81 -4.54 -45.51
C VAL A 6 -13.31 -4.57 -45.87
N ALA A 7 -12.92 -5.60 -46.62
CA ALA A 7 -11.60 -5.75 -47.20
C ALA A 7 -11.41 -4.72 -48.32
N GLY A 8 -10.49 -3.79 -48.12
CA GLY A 8 -9.79 -3.09 -49.20
C GLY A 8 -8.46 -3.80 -49.42
N THR A 9 -8.26 -4.32 -50.63
CA THR A 9 -7.01 -4.96 -51.08
C THR A 9 -5.96 -3.90 -51.38
N ASP A 10 -4.92 -3.84 -50.56
CA ASP A 10 -3.64 -3.21 -50.90
C ASP A 10 -2.51 -4.11 -50.36
N PRO A 11 -1.67 -4.73 -51.21
CA PRO A 11 -0.72 -5.77 -50.77
C PRO A 11 0.54 -5.25 -50.04
N ASP A 12 0.83 -3.94 -50.06
CA ASP A 12 2.14 -3.41 -49.61
C ASP A 12 2.09 -2.27 -48.55
N GLY A 13 0.97 -2.08 -47.85
CA GLY A 13 0.86 -1.10 -46.75
C GLY A 13 0.99 -1.72 -45.35
N PRO A 14 1.69 -1.11 -44.36
CA PRO A 14 1.76 -1.65 -43.01
C PRO A 14 0.44 -1.42 -42.24
N ALA A 15 -0.58 -2.22 -42.55
CA ALA A 15 -1.79 -2.33 -41.74
C ALA A 15 -1.52 -3.22 -40.51
N THR A 16 -0.95 -2.66 -39.44
CA THR A 16 -0.83 -3.36 -38.14
C THR A 16 -1.37 -2.53 -36.98
N GLY A 17 -2.58 -1.99 -37.14
CA GLY A 17 -3.38 -1.54 -36.00
C GLY A 17 -3.93 -2.75 -35.24
N ARG A 18 -3.17 -3.31 -34.28
CA ARG A 18 -3.74 -4.29 -33.34
C ARG A 18 -4.88 -3.63 -32.57
N VAL A 19 -6.11 -4.03 -32.85
CA VAL A 19 -7.29 -3.64 -32.08
C VAL A 19 -7.11 -4.16 -30.66
N ILE A 20 -7.15 -3.27 -29.66
CA ILE A 20 -7.13 -3.66 -28.25
C ILE A 20 -8.39 -4.49 -27.99
N GLN A 21 -8.22 -5.72 -27.50
CA GLN A 21 -9.35 -6.59 -27.22
C GLN A 21 -10.22 -5.99 -26.10
N PRO A 22 -11.56 -5.94 -26.25
CA PRO A 22 -12.45 -5.37 -25.25
C PRO A 22 -12.24 -5.92 -23.83
N VAL A 23 -12.00 -7.23 -23.73
CA VAL A 23 -11.74 -7.92 -22.45
C VAL A 23 -10.45 -7.43 -21.80
N ALA A 24 -9.38 -7.23 -22.59
CA ALA A 24 -8.12 -6.72 -22.07
C ALA A 24 -8.25 -5.27 -21.56
N LEU A 25 -9.02 -4.45 -22.28
CA LEU A 25 -9.30 -3.07 -21.85
C LEU A 25 -10.12 -3.02 -20.56
N ALA A 26 -11.14 -3.88 -20.44
CA ALA A 26 -11.94 -4.01 -19.23
C ALA A 26 -11.11 -4.51 -18.04
N ALA A 27 -10.27 -5.53 -18.24
CA ALA A 27 -9.38 -6.04 -17.20
C ALA A 27 -8.37 -4.98 -16.74
N ALA A 28 -7.83 -4.19 -17.67
CA ALA A 28 -6.95 -3.07 -17.33
C ALA A 28 -7.70 -1.96 -16.56
N GLY A 29 -8.97 -1.70 -16.91
CA GLY A 29 -9.86 -0.82 -16.16
C GLY A 29 -10.07 -1.29 -14.71
N ILE A 30 -10.36 -2.58 -14.50
CA ILE A 30 -10.47 -3.17 -13.14
C ILE A 30 -9.17 -2.95 -12.35
N ALA A 31 -8.01 -3.26 -12.95
CA ALA A 31 -6.72 -3.09 -12.30
C ALA A 31 -6.44 -1.63 -11.93
N ALA A 32 -6.78 -0.68 -12.82
CA ALA A 32 -6.66 0.74 -12.54
C ALA A 32 -7.59 1.20 -11.41
N GLY A 33 -8.83 0.67 -11.38
CA GLY A 33 -9.81 0.93 -10.32
C GLY A 33 -9.33 0.44 -8.97
N LEU A 34 -8.83 -0.80 -8.90
CA LEU A 34 -8.24 -1.37 -7.70
C LEU A 34 -7.02 -0.54 -7.22
N ALA A 35 -6.13 -0.14 -8.14
CA ALA A 35 -4.97 0.66 -7.79
C ALA A 35 -5.36 2.00 -7.16
N ALA A 36 -6.27 2.75 -7.79
CA ALA A 36 -6.77 4.02 -7.27
C ALA A 36 -7.53 3.85 -5.94
N GLY A 37 -8.41 2.84 -5.86
CA GLY A 37 -9.24 2.57 -4.68
C GLY A 37 -8.46 2.07 -3.46
N ILE A 38 -7.37 1.33 -3.67
CA ILE A 38 -6.50 0.85 -2.58
C ILE A 38 -5.57 1.97 -2.11
N LYS A 39 -5.09 2.83 -3.02
CA LYS A 39 -4.09 3.83 -2.66
C LYS A 39 -4.14 5.10 -3.50
N LEU A 40 -4.33 6.22 -2.80
CA LEU A 40 -4.47 7.56 -3.39
C LEU A 40 -3.27 8.00 -4.23
N SER A 41 -2.06 7.48 -3.97
CA SER A 41 -0.86 7.78 -4.77
C SER A 41 -0.99 7.34 -6.23
N PHE A 42 -1.95 6.45 -6.55
CA PHE A 42 -2.21 6.01 -7.93
C PHE A 42 -3.28 6.83 -8.66
N LEU A 43 -3.89 7.85 -8.04
CA LEU A 43 -4.86 8.70 -8.71
C LEU A 43 -4.28 9.39 -9.94
N ALA A 44 -3.12 10.06 -9.79
CA ALA A 44 -2.46 10.76 -10.89
C ALA A 44 -2.08 9.81 -12.06
N PRO A 45 -1.40 8.67 -11.84
CA PRO A 45 -1.06 7.79 -12.95
C PRO A 45 -2.26 7.06 -13.56
N VAL A 46 -3.29 6.72 -12.78
CA VAL A 46 -4.55 6.17 -13.34
C VAL A 46 -5.29 7.22 -14.17
N ALA A 47 -5.29 8.48 -13.76
CA ALA A 47 -5.84 9.57 -14.57
C ALA A 47 -5.08 9.71 -15.91
N ALA A 48 -3.74 9.65 -15.88
CA ALA A 48 -2.93 9.67 -17.10
C ALA A 48 -3.26 8.50 -18.05
N LEU A 49 -3.41 7.28 -17.53
CA LEU A 49 -3.84 6.13 -18.34
C LEU A 49 -5.26 6.30 -18.88
N THR A 50 -6.18 6.83 -18.07
CA THR A 50 -7.57 7.08 -18.48
C THR A 50 -7.62 8.08 -19.65
N VAL A 51 -6.87 9.18 -19.56
CA VAL A 51 -6.73 10.14 -20.66
C VAL A 51 -6.12 9.46 -21.88
N ALA A 52 -5.06 8.67 -21.71
CA ALA A 52 -4.40 7.98 -22.82
C ALA A 52 -5.35 7.00 -23.54
N VAL A 53 -6.16 6.22 -22.82
CA VAL A 53 -7.16 5.31 -23.41
C VAL A 53 -8.12 6.07 -24.32
N VAL A 54 -8.62 7.22 -23.87
CA VAL A 54 -9.57 8.05 -24.64
C VAL A 54 -8.89 8.71 -25.85
N VAL A 55 -7.67 9.23 -25.68
CA VAL A 55 -6.93 9.93 -26.74
C VAL A 55 -6.47 8.98 -27.84
N ILE A 56 -5.97 7.79 -27.47
CA ILE A 56 -5.45 6.78 -28.41
C ILE A 56 -6.59 6.13 -29.22
N ALA A 57 -7.77 5.99 -28.62
CA ALA A 57 -8.90 5.36 -29.30
C ALA A 57 -9.33 6.17 -30.54
N PRO A 58 -9.58 5.50 -31.70
CA PRO A 58 -10.18 6.13 -32.88
C PRO A 58 -11.46 6.87 -32.52
N ARG A 59 -11.73 8.01 -33.18
CA ARG A 59 -12.91 8.84 -32.89
C ARG A 59 -14.23 8.04 -32.89
N THR A 60 -14.36 7.09 -33.81
CA THR A 60 -15.55 6.23 -33.95
C THR A 60 -15.76 5.23 -32.81
N THR A 61 -14.70 4.85 -32.09
CA THR A 61 -14.76 3.86 -31.00
C THR A 61 -14.41 4.45 -29.64
N ARG A 62 -14.16 5.76 -29.56
CA ARG A 62 -13.68 6.45 -28.36
C ARG A 62 -14.63 6.30 -27.17
N LEU A 63 -15.93 6.49 -27.39
CA LEU A 63 -16.94 6.31 -26.34
C LEU A 63 -16.98 4.86 -25.84
N ARG A 64 -16.89 3.89 -26.76
CA ARG A 64 -16.85 2.47 -26.42
C ARG A 64 -15.60 2.11 -25.62
N ALA A 65 -14.43 2.63 -26.00
CA ALA A 65 -13.19 2.43 -25.25
C ALA A 65 -13.27 3.05 -23.86
N ALA A 66 -13.80 4.27 -23.76
CA ALA A 66 -14.04 4.94 -22.49
C ALA A 66 -14.98 4.15 -21.58
N ALA A 67 -16.07 3.59 -22.12
CA ALA A 67 -17.01 2.76 -21.36
C ALA A 67 -16.39 1.43 -20.92
N LEU A 68 -15.69 0.73 -21.83
CA LEU A 68 -15.03 -0.55 -21.53
C LEU A 68 -13.91 -0.42 -20.49
N TRP A 69 -13.21 0.72 -20.44
CA TRP A 69 -12.22 1.02 -19.41
C TRP A 69 -12.87 1.55 -18.12
N GLY A 70 -13.74 2.55 -18.26
CA GLY A 70 -14.25 3.36 -17.16
C GLY A 70 -15.26 2.65 -16.27
N ILE A 71 -16.20 1.89 -16.84
CA ILE A 71 -17.22 1.19 -16.04
C ILE A 71 -16.56 0.17 -15.09
N PRO A 72 -15.67 -0.73 -15.55
CA PRO A 72 -15.00 -1.66 -14.64
C PRO A 72 -14.07 -0.98 -13.64
N MET A 73 -13.41 0.12 -14.04
CA MET A 73 -12.57 0.93 -13.15
C MET A 73 -13.39 1.53 -12.00
N LEU A 74 -14.54 2.13 -12.30
CA LEU A 74 -15.44 2.69 -11.29
C LEU A 74 -16.06 1.60 -10.42
N ALA A 75 -16.42 0.44 -10.98
CA ALA A 75 -16.94 -0.68 -10.19
C ALA A 75 -15.90 -1.22 -9.20
N ALA A 76 -14.62 -1.30 -9.61
CA ALA A 76 -13.57 -1.87 -8.79
C ALA A 76 -13.00 -0.91 -7.73
N GLY A 77 -13.01 0.40 -7.97
CA GLY A 77 -12.41 1.41 -7.08
C GLY A 77 -13.35 2.50 -6.55
N GLY A 78 -14.49 2.71 -7.20
CA GLY A 78 -15.37 3.86 -6.97
C GLY A 78 -16.07 3.89 -5.61
N TYR A 79 -16.24 2.72 -4.98
CA TYR A 79 -16.94 2.58 -3.70
C TYR A 79 -16.41 3.54 -2.63
N TRP A 80 -15.09 3.63 -2.45
CA TRP A 80 -14.49 4.47 -1.41
C TRP A 80 -14.77 5.96 -1.62
N TYR A 81 -14.73 6.43 -2.87
CA TYR A 81 -14.99 7.82 -3.20
C TYR A 81 -16.46 8.19 -3.00
N VAL A 82 -17.39 7.30 -3.37
CA VAL A 82 -18.83 7.48 -3.12
C VAL A 82 -19.11 7.45 -1.62
N ARG A 83 -18.54 6.49 -0.89
CA ARG A 83 -18.63 6.42 0.58
C ARG A 83 -18.15 7.71 1.23
N ASN A 84 -16.99 8.23 0.81
CA ASN A 84 -16.44 9.46 1.36
C ASN A 84 -17.29 10.68 1.01
N LEU A 85 -17.83 10.74 -0.21
CA LEU A 85 -18.75 11.80 -0.61
C LEU A 85 -20.01 11.80 0.26
N ILE A 86 -20.58 10.63 0.56
CA ILE A 86 -21.77 10.52 1.41
C ILE A 86 -21.45 10.85 2.88
N ALA A 87 -20.36 10.30 3.42
CA ALA A 87 -20.04 10.44 4.84
C ALA A 87 -19.46 11.82 5.21
N VAL A 88 -18.66 12.40 4.30
CA VAL A 88 -17.85 13.61 4.57
C VAL A 88 -18.27 14.79 3.70
N GLY A 89 -18.92 14.56 2.56
CA GLY A 89 -19.19 15.61 1.56
C GLY A 89 -18.01 15.86 0.60
N ASN A 90 -16.96 15.02 0.66
CA ASN A 90 -15.77 15.12 -0.19
C ASN A 90 -15.28 13.72 -0.59
N PRO A 91 -15.16 13.39 -1.89
CA PRO A 91 -14.74 12.06 -2.33
C PRO A 91 -13.27 11.76 -1.94
N ILE A 92 -12.45 12.79 -1.75
CA ILE A 92 -11.04 12.70 -1.38
C ILE A 92 -10.80 13.57 -0.13
N PRO A 93 -11.28 13.14 1.05
CA PRO A 93 -11.32 13.96 2.26
C PRO A 93 -9.93 14.29 2.85
N TYR A 94 -8.85 13.79 2.22
CA TYR A 94 -7.47 14.16 2.52
C TYR A 94 -7.07 15.52 1.92
N ILE A 95 -7.83 16.00 0.93
CA ILE A 95 -7.64 17.29 0.29
C ILE A 95 -8.70 18.23 0.87
N GLY A 96 -8.30 19.04 1.85
CA GLY A 96 -9.17 20.02 2.53
C GLY A 96 -9.35 21.33 1.76
N SER A 97 -8.59 21.55 0.70
CA SER A 97 -8.77 22.70 -0.19
C SER A 97 -8.17 22.47 -1.57
N ILE A 98 -8.73 23.15 -2.56
CA ILE A 98 -8.18 23.25 -3.92
C ILE A 98 -8.09 24.74 -4.26
N GLY A 99 -6.88 25.30 -4.13
CA GLY A 99 -6.67 26.74 -4.24
C GLY A 99 -7.47 27.48 -3.16
N PRO A 100 -8.30 28.49 -3.53
CA PRO A 100 -9.13 29.23 -2.57
C PRO A 100 -10.38 28.47 -2.11
N ILE A 101 -10.71 27.33 -2.73
CA ILE A 101 -11.93 26.58 -2.42
C ILE A 101 -11.63 25.64 -1.26
N SER A 102 -12.33 25.85 -0.13
CA SER A 102 -12.30 24.92 1.00
C SER A 102 -13.23 23.75 0.75
N LEU A 103 -12.77 22.53 1.05
CA LEU A 103 -13.52 21.29 0.93
C LEU A 103 -13.71 20.68 2.32
N ALA A 104 -14.82 19.97 2.50
CA ALA A 104 -15.05 19.21 3.73
C ALA A 104 -13.92 18.19 3.91
N ALA A 105 -13.27 18.22 5.07
CA ALA A 105 -12.21 17.29 5.42
C ALA A 105 -12.20 17.07 6.93
N PRO A 106 -12.02 15.82 7.40
CA PRO A 106 -11.84 15.55 8.81
C PRO A 106 -10.54 16.17 9.29
N VAL A 107 -10.54 16.63 10.54
CA VAL A 107 -9.33 17.08 11.20
C VAL A 107 -8.33 15.91 11.28
N ARG A 108 -7.05 16.18 10.99
CA ARG A 108 -5.98 15.18 10.90
C ARG A 108 -5.02 15.27 12.09
N ASP A 109 -5.56 15.12 13.30
CA ASP A 109 -4.83 15.31 14.57
C ASP A 109 -3.83 14.20 14.89
N PHE A 110 -3.98 13.01 14.32
CA PHE A 110 -3.11 11.85 14.56
C PHE A 110 -1.99 11.67 13.52
N GLN A 111 -1.48 12.77 12.99
CA GLN A 111 -0.30 12.69 12.15
C GLN A 111 0.91 12.35 13.04
N LEU A 112 1.40 11.11 12.95
CA LEU A 112 2.56 10.67 13.73
C LEU A 112 3.82 11.49 13.44
N ARG A 113 3.89 12.14 12.27
CA ARG A 113 5.09 12.79 11.73
C ARG A 113 4.68 13.94 10.80
N PRO A 114 5.54 14.97 10.65
CA PRO A 114 5.40 15.96 9.59
C PRO A 114 5.35 15.28 8.21
N ASP A 115 4.54 15.82 7.30
CA ASP A 115 4.19 15.21 6.01
C ASP A 115 5.10 15.63 4.85
N PHE A 116 6.39 15.86 5.11
CA PHE A 116 7.37 16.23 4.07
C PHE A 116 7.35 15.27 2.87
N ALA A 117 7.44 15.86 1.68
CA ALA A 117 7.63 15.14 0.42
C ALA A 117 9.12 15.03 0.06
N VAL A 118 9.48 14.12 -0.85
CA VAL A 118 10.88 13.96 -1.32
C VAL A 118 11.47 15.28 -1.83
N VAL A 119 10.67 16.06 -2.57
CA VAL A 119 11.11 17.36 -3.12
C VAL A 119 11.55 18.36 -2.05
N HIS A 120 11.06 18.24 -0.81
CA HIS A 120 11.46 19.12 0.28
C HIS A 120 12.97 19.06 0.54
N TYR A 121 13.58 17.88 0.35
CA TYR A 121 14.99 17.62 0.60
C TYR A 121 15.84 17.57 -0.67
N TRP A 122 15.37 18.12 -1.80
CA TRP A 122 16.03 17.92 -3.10
C TRP A 122 17.50 18.40 -3.13
N HIS A 123 17.84 19.43 -2.35
CA HIS A 123 19.17 20.03 -2.25
C HIS A 123 19.92 19.71 -0.94
N ASP A 124 19.34 18.88 -0.06
CA ASP A 124 19.94 18.54 1.23
C ASP A 124 20.88 17.34 1.09
N THR A 125 22.18 17.61 0.91
CA THR A 125 23.20 16.57 0.68
C THR A 125 23.37 15.63 1.87
N GLY A 126 23.11 16.11 3.10
CA GLY A 126 23.12 15.28 4.31
C GLY A 126 22.00 14.24 4.27
N VAL A 127 20.79 14.69 3.96
CA VAL A 127 19.63 13.78 3.79
C VAL A 127 19.85 12.79 2.65
N TRP A 128 20.42 13.23 1.53
CA TRP A 128 20.75 12.32 0.42
C TRP A 128 21.74 11.23 0.83
N ARG A 129 22.80 11.59 1.55
CA ARG A 129 23.84 10.66 2.00
C ARG A 129 23.33 9.71 3.08
N ASP A 130 22.61 10.23 4.06
CA ASP A 130 22.31 9.51 5.30
C ASP A 130 20.95 8.80 5.26
N TRP A 131 20.04 9.19 4.35
CA TRP A 131 18.69 8.61 4.23
C TRP A 131 18.33 8.13 2.82
N PHE A 132 18.43 8.98 1.79
CA PHE A 132 17.90 8.62 0.47
C PHE A 132 18.76 7.57 -0.23
N GLY A 133 20.08 7.77 -0.29
CA GLY A 133 21.01 6.80 -0.89
C GLY A 133 20.91 5.41 -0.24
N PRO A 134 21.01 5.30 1.10
CA PRO A 134 20.83 4.04 1.80
C PRO A 134 19.44 3.41 1.57
N GLY A 135 18.36 4.18 1.65
CA GLY A 135 17.01 3.67 1.42
C GLY A 135 16.78 3.17 -0.01
N LEU A 136 17.37 3.83 -1.01
CA LEU A 136 17.35 3.41 -2.41
C LEU A 136 18.17 2.13 -2.63
N HIS A 137 19.33 2.03 -1.97
CA HIS A 137 20.15 0.82 -1.98
C HIS A 137 19.42 -0.37 -1.36
N GLU A 138 18.76 -0.18 -0.22
CA GLU A 138 17.97 -1.24 0.43
C GLU A 138 16.79 -1.69 -0.44
N SER A 139 16.14 -0.76 -1.15
CA SER A 139 14.93 -1.05 -1.91
C SER A 139 15.16 -1.58 -3.33
N PHE A 140 16.18 -1.08 -4.04
CA PHE A 140 16.46 -1.42 -5.44
C PHE A 140 17.82 -2.11 -5.66
N GLY A 141 18.62 -2.21 -4.60
CA GLY A 141 19.91 -2.88 -4.61
C GLY A 141 21.09 -1.99 -4.98
N THR A 142 22.26 -2.61 -5.15
CA THR A 142 23.52 -1.91 -5.48
C THR A 142 23.43 -1.08 -6.76
N LEU A 143 22.65 -1.54 -7.74
CA LEU A 143 22.48 -0.86 -9.03
C LEU A 143 21.25 0.07 -9.06
N TRP A 144 20.81 0.58 -7.90
CA TRP A 144 19.68 1.51 -7.85
C TRP A 144 19.85 2.75 -8.77
N PRO A 145 21.05 3.35 -8.95
CA PRO A 145 21.17 4.52 -9.83
C PRO A 145 20.84 4.16 -11.28
N LEU A 146 21.33 3.00 -11.75
CA LEU A 146 21.05 2.48 -13.09
C LEU A 146 19.59 2.09 -13.24
N THR A 147 18.98 1.54 -12.18
CA THR A 147 17.55 1.19 -12.17
C THR A 147 16.68 2.42 -12.38
N LEU A 148 16.91 3.48 -11.60
CA LEU A 148 16.13 4.72 -11.70
C LEU A 148 16.42 5.49 -12.98
N ALA A 149 17.70 5.65 -13.35
CA ALA A 149 18.07 6.31 -14.59
C ALA A 149 17.53 5.54 -15.82
N GLY A 150 17.63 4.21 -15.80
CA GLY A 150 17.08 3.34 -16.84
C GLY A 150 15.56 3.45 -16.95
N MET A 151 14.84 3.45 -15.84
CA MET A 151 13.40 3.68 -15.81
C MET A 151 13.03 5.00 -16.51
N ILE A 152 13.67 6.10 -16.13
CA ILE A 152 13.40 7.43 -16.73
C ILE A 152 13.78 7.46 -18.21
N ALA A 153 14.97 6.96 -18.56
CA ALA A 153 15.45 6.96 -19.95
C ALA A 153 14.53 6.13 -20.87
N VAL A 154 14.08 4.97 -20.43
CA VAL A 154 13.13 4.13 -21.18
C VAL A 154 11.79 4.84 -21.34
N ALA A 155 11.28 5.46 -20.29
CA ALA A 155 10.01 6.18 -20.34
C ALA A 155 10.08 7.38 -21.30
N VAL A 156 11.13 8.21 -21.20
CA VAL A 156 11.36 9.34 -22.12
C VAL A 156 11.51 8.86 -23.55
N PHE A 157 12.32 7.82 -23.78
CA PHE A 157 12.48 7.22 -25.10
C PHE A 157 11.14 6.68 -25.65
N ALA A 158 10.34 6.02 -24.82
CA ALA A 158 9.03 5.52 -25.20
C ALA A 158 8.08 6.66 -25.60
N ILE A 159 8.10 7.81 -24.91
CA ILE A 159 7.26 8.96 -25.24
C ILE A 159 7.71 9.63 -26.55
N TRP A 160 9.02 9.84 -26.73
CA TRP A 160 9.59 10.60 -27.85
C TRP A 160 9.79 9.78 -29.12
N ARG A 161 10.25 8.54 -28.99
CA ARG A 161 10.58 7.66 -30.12
C ARG A 161 9.74 6.38 -30.17
N GLY A 162 8.78 6.20 -29.26
CA GLY A 162 7.82 5.12 -29.35
C GLY A 162 6.93 5.30 -30.56
N ARG A 163 7.03 4.38 -31.53
CA ARG A 163 6.16 4.37 -32.72
C ARG A 163 4.75 3.89 -32.39
N GLU A 164 4.59 3.17 -31.29
CA GLU A 164 3.31 2.61 -30.85
C GLU A 164 2.67 3.51 -29.78
N PRO A 165 1.42 3.98 -29.97
CA PRO A 165 0.75 4.87 -29.02
C PRO A 165 0.67 4.31 -27.60
N ILE A 166 0.49 2.99 -27.46
CA ILE A 166 0.44 2.32 -26.16
C ILE A 166 1.76 2.44 -25.40
N LEU A 167 2.91 2.33 -26.08
CA LEU A 167 4.22 2.48 -25.43
C LEU A 167 4.45 3.92 -24.97
N ARG A 168 3.97 4.91 -25.74
CA ARG A 168 4.01 6.32 -25.34
C ARG A 168 3.17 6.56 -24.09
N ALA A 169 1.97 5.98 -24.03
CA ALA A 169 1.09 6.06 -22.86
C ALA A 169 1.71 5.41 -21.62
N LEU A 170 2.30 4.22 -21.76
CA LEU A 170 2.99 3.55 -20.65
C LEU A 170 4.24 4.34 -20.21
N GLY A 171 4.98 4.95 -21.13
CA GLY A 171 6.06 5.88 -20.80
C GLY A 171 5.56 7.10 -20.02
N ALA A 172 4.45 7.71 -20.45
CA ALA A 172 3.82 8.81 -19.74
C ALA A 172 3.36 8.40 -18.33
N PHE A 173 2.78 7.20 -18.18
CA PHE A 173 2.43 6.64 -16.87
C PHE A 173 3.65 6.57 -15.95
N VAL A 174 4.81 6.11 -16.43
CA VAL A 174 6.04 6.02 -15.63
C VAL A 174 6.48 7.41 -15.16
N ILE A 175 6.52 8.39 -16.06
CA ILE A 175 6.93 9.77 -15.72
C ILE A 175 5.94 10.42 -14.75
N VAL A 176 4.63 10.31 -15.01
CA VAL A 176 3.60 10.88 -14.11
C VAL A 176 3.66 10.22 -12.73
N THR A 177 3.87 8.90 -12.66
CA THR A 177 4.02 8.21 -11.36
C THR A 177 5.25 8.69 -10.61
N ALA A 178 6.40 8.84 -11.29
CA ALA A 178 7.64 9.30 -10.68
C ALA A 178 7.54 10.75 -10.18
N ILE A 179 6.94 11.64 -10.98
CA ILE A 179 6.68 13.02 -10.58
C ILE A 179 5.70 13.05 -9.39
N ALA A 180 4.57 12.36 -9.50
CA ALA A 180 3.60 12.30 -8.41
C ALA A 180 4.25 11.82 -7.11
N TYR A 181 5.08 10.79 -7.16
CA TYR A 181 5.84 10.33 -5.99
C TYR A 181 6.73 11.41 -5.38
N VAL A 182 7.49 12.17 -6.18
CA VAL A 182 8.40 13.21 -5.68
C VAL A 182 7.67 14.33 -4.95
N PHE A 183 6.47 14.68 -5.41
CA PHE A 183 5.67 15.81 -4.90
C PHE A 183 4.58 15.40 -3.90
N THR A 184 4.28 14.11 -3.75
CA THR A 184 3.22 13.66 -2.83
C THR A 184 3.69 13.82 -1.39
N PRO A 185 2.92 14.50 -0.51
CA PRO A 185 3.20 14.55 0.93
C PRO A 185 3.33 13.16 1.54
N LEU A 186 4.01 13.06 2.68
CA LEU A 186 4.37 11.83 3.40
C LEU A 186 5.42 10.94 2.74
N THR A 187 5.81 11.18 1.48
CA THR A 187 6.82 10.34 0.79
C THR A 187 8.20 10.41 1.45
N ALA A 188 8.49 11.49 2.18
CA ALA A 188 9.68 11.65 3.02
C ALA A 188 9.31 12.08 4.46
N ALA A 189 8.17 11.60 4.99
CA ALA A 189 7.70 11.99 6.32
C ALA A 189 8.70 11.69 7.44
N GLY A 190 8.80 12.61 8.38
CA GLY A 190 9.74 12.55 9.50
C GLY A 190 9.99 13.92 10.11
N ALA A 191 10.73 13.97 11.22
CA ALA A 191 11.24 15.25 11.72
C ALA A 191 12.13 15.90 10.65
N GLN A 192 12.24 17.23 10.68
CA GLN A 192 13.07 17.95 9.71
C GLN A 192 14.52 17.44 9.74
N GLY A 193 15.08 17.12 8.56
CA GLY A 193 16.41 16.52 8.42
C GLY A 193 16.48 15.00 8.66
N HIS A 194 15.37 14.37 9.08
CA HIS A 194 15.29 12.94 9.39
C HIS A 194 14.07 12.28 8.72
N PRO A 195 14.04 12.14 7.38
CA PRO A 195 12.91 11.61 6.62
C PRO A 195 12.78 10.08 6.72
N ILE A 196 12.59 9.60 7.94
CA ILE A 196 12.57 8.18 8.32
C ILE A 196 11.52 7.33 7.57
N SER A 197 10.48 7.97 7.01
CA SER A 197 9.45 7.26 6.23
C SER A 197 9.85 7.02 4.78
N PHE A 198 10.89 7.70 4.27
CA PHE A 198 11.37 7.53 2.89
C PHE A 198 11.71 6.08 2.57
N VAL A 199 12.47 5.41 3.46
CA VAL A 199 12.90 4.02 3.32
C VAL A 199 11.72 3.08 3.09
N TRP A 200 10.58 3.34 3.73
CA TRP A 200 9.36 2.53 3.59
C TRP A 200 8.50 2.96 2.41
N ASN A 201 8.50 4.25 2.09
CA ASN A 201 7.58 4.84 1.10
C ASN A 201 8.13 4.81 -0.31
N VAL A 202 9.44 4.61 -0.51
CA VAL A 202 10.04 4.45 -1.84
C VAL A 202 9.45 3.28 -2.63
N ARG A 203 8.84 2.31 -1.95
CA ARG A 203 8.02 1.25 -2.58
C ARG A 203 6.88 1.79 -3.46
N TYR A 204 6.43 3.03 -3.25
CA TYR A 204 5.39 3.65 -4.09
C TYR A 204 5.92 4.06 -5.47
N LEU A 205 7.25 4.14 -5.64
CA LEU A 205 7.89 4.30 -6.94
C LEU A 205 8.04 2.95 -7.69
N ALA A 206 7.92 1.81 -6.99
CA ALA A 206 8.17 0.49 -7.57
C ALA A 206 7.31 0.17 -8.81
N PRO A 207 6.02 0.56 -8.91
CA PRO A 207 5.26 0.32 -10.14
C PRO A 207 5.78 1.12 -11.35
N ALA A 208 6.32 2.32 -11.14
CA ALA A 208 6.96 3.09 -12.20
C ALA A 208 8.25 2.38 -12.67
N VAL A 209 9.06 1.89 -11.72
CA VAL A 209 10.28 1.14 -12.01
C VAL A 209 9.95 -0.14 -12.78
N ALA A 210 9.02 -0.94 -12.27
CA ALA A 210 8.59 -2.20 -12.88
C ALA A 210 8.06 -1.98 -14.30
N MET A 211 7.20 -0.97 -14.50
CA MET A 211 6.65 -0.65 -15.82
C MET A 211 7.73 -0.12 -16.77
N GLY A 212 8.62 0.77 -16.30
CA GLY A 212 9.73 1.29 -17.10
C GLY A 212 10.64 0.18 -17.61
N LEU A 213 11.03 -0.75 -16.74
CA LEU A 213 11.85 -1.91 -17.12
C LEU A 213 11.09 -2.90 -18.02
N ALA A 214 9.78 -3.09 -17.81
CA ALA A 214 8.96 -3.99 -18.64
C ALA A 214 8.75 -3.46 -20.07
N ILE A 215 8.74 -2.13 -20.26
CA ILE A 215 8.64 -1.51 -21.59
C ILE A 215 9.92 -1.70 -22.40
N LEU A 216 11.10 -1.76 -21.75
CA LEU A 216 12.40 -1.83 -22.42
C LEU A 216 12.48 -2.90 -23.54
N PRO A 217 12.16 -4.19 -23.31
CA PRO A 217 12.19 -5.21 -24.38
C PRO A 217 11.08 -5.05 -25.42
N CYS A 218 10.07 -4.21 -25.17
CA CYS A 218 8.97 -3.95 -26.07
C CYS A 218 9.28 -2.84 -27.09
N LEU A 219 10.31 -2.02 -26.83
CA LEU A 219 10.67 -0.90 -27.70
C LEU A 219 11.11 -1.39 -29.09
N PRO A 220 10.51 -0.86 -30.19
CA PRO A 220 10.81 -1.30 -31.56
C PRO A 220 12.30 -1.31 -31.91
N ALA A 221 13.04 -0.26 -31.51
CA ALA A 221 14.47 -0.13 -31.78
C ALA A 221 15.32 -1.22 -31.10
N LEU A 222 14.89 -1.66 -29.91
CA LEU A 222 15.60 -2.64 -29.09
C LEU A 222 15.21 -4.08 -29.42
N ARG A 223 13.99 -4.30 -29.92
CA ARG A 223 13.56 -5.61 -30.41
C ARG A 223 13.83 -5.84 -31.90
N ALA A 224 14.48 -4.91 -32.61
CA ALA A 224 14.66 -4.99 -34.05
C ALA A 224 15.49 -6.20 -34.50
N THR A 225 16.54 -6.56 -33.76
CA THR A 225 17.45 -7.67 -34.11
C THR A 225 17.59 -8.68 -32.96
N PRO A 226 17.90 -9.95 -33.25
CA PRO A 226 18.13 -10.96 -32.20
C PRO A 226 19.25 -10.55 -31.23
N ARG A 227 20.33 -9.95 -31.74
CA ARG A 227 21.45 -9.46 -30.92
C ARG A 227 21.00 -8.37 -29.94
N ARG A 228 20.19 -7.40 -30.37
CA ARG A 228 19.68 -6.34 -29.47
C ARG A 228 18.72 -6.90 -28.43
N ARG A 229 17.85 -7.84 -28.80
CA ARG A 229 16.98 -8.54 -27.84
C ARG A 229 17.80 -9.27 -26.79
N ALA A 230 18.80 -10.04 -27.22
CA ALA A 230 19.69 -10.76 -26.31
C ALA A 230 20.44 -9.81 -25.38
N ALA A 231 20.97 -8.68 -25.89
CA ALA A 231 21.65 -7.68 -25.08
C ALA A 231 20.71 -7.05 -24.03
N VAL A 232 19.48 -6.71 -24.39
CA VAL A 232 18.48 -6.17 -23.44
C VAL A 232 18.13 -7.20 -22.37
N LEU A 233 17.89 -8.45 -22.76
CA LEU A 233 17.58 -9.52 -21.81
C LEU A 233 18.77 -9.80 -20.89
N ALA A 234 20.00 -9.78 -21.42
CA ALA A 234 21.21 -9.91 -20.62
C ALA A 234 21.34 -8.76 -19.61
N ALA A 235 21.13 -7.51 -20.04
CA ALA A 235 21.15 -6.35 -19.16
C ALA A 235 20.09 -6.42 -18.05
N LEU A 236 18.86 -6.81 -18.39
CA LEU A 236 17.79 -7.01 -17.40
C LEU A 236 18.09 -8.17 -16.45
N THR A 237 18.75 -9.23 -16.94
CA THR A 237 19.18 -10.37 -16.12
C THR A 237 20.27 -9.96 -15.14
N VAL A 238 21.26 -9.18 -15.58
CA VAL A 238 22.28 -8.61 -14.69
C VAL A 238 21.62 -7.74 -13.64
N LEU A 239 20.72 -6.84 -14.04
CA LEU A 239 20.01 -5.95 -13.12
C LEU A 239 19.23 -6.74 -12.06
N LEU A 240 18.43 -7.73 -12.51
CA LEU A 240 17.68 -8.62 -11.62
C LEU A 240 18.61 -9.36 -10.65
N THR A 241 19.74 -9.88 -11.15
CA THR A 241 20.71 -10.63 -10.34
C THR A 241 21.29 -9.78 -9.22
N PHE A 242 21.68 -8.54 -9.52
CA PHE A 242 22.21 -7.61 -8.51
C PHE A 242 21.11 -7.16 -7.53
N THR A 243 19.93 -6.81 -8.01
CA THR A 243 18.81 -6.39 -7.14
C THR A 243 18.41 -7.52 -6.19
N VAL A 244 18.26 -8.75 -6.70
CA VAL A 244 17.94 -9.93 -5.86
C VAL A 244 19.10 -10.26 -4.94
N GLY A 245 20.35 -10.26 -5.43
CA GLY A 245 21.53 -10.58 -4.64
C GLY A 245 21.78 -9.62 -3.46
N SER A 246 21.32 -8.37 -3.56
CA SER A 246 21.47 -7.36 -2.50
C SER A 246 20.32 -7.32 -1.47
N LEU A 247 19.32 -8.20 -1.58
CA LEU A 247 18.16 -8.18 -0.68
C LEU A 247 18.57 -8.39 0.79
N VAL A 248 18.12 -7.50 1.67
CA VAL A 248 18.37 -7.61 3.12
C VAL A 248 17.82 -8.90 3.72
N GLN A 249 16.79 -9.47 3.09
CA GLN A 249 16.10 -10.71 3.47
C GLN A 249 17.02 -11.93 3.47
N TRP A 250 18.13 -11.92 2.71
CA TRP A 250 19.13 -13.00 2.78
C TRP A 250 19.74 -13.11 4.17
N LYS A 251 19.92 -11.98 4.86
CA LYS A 251 20.44 -11.94 6.23
C LYS A 251 19.41 -12.39 7.27
N GLN A 252 18.13 -12.47 6.90
CA GLN A 252 17.01 -12.87 7.76
C GLN A 252 16.68 -14.37 7.66
N GLY A 253 17.51 -15.17 6.99
CA GLY A 253 17.36 -16.63 6.96
C GLY A 253 16.33 -17.16 5.95
N HIS A 254 15.82 -16.32 5.04
CA HIS A 254 14.81 -16.71 4.04
C HIS A 254 15.37 -17.47 2.82
N THR A 255 16.56 -18.04 2.92
CA THR A 255 17.26 -18.71 1.81
C THR A 255 16.46 -19.86 1.21
N LYS A 256 15.84 -20.71 2.04
CA LYS A 256 15.03 -21.86 1.60
C LYS A 256 13.83 -21.42 0.76
N GLY A 257 13.10 -20.41 1.21
CA GLY A 257 11.96 -19.86 0.48
C GLY A 257 12.36 -19.23 -0.86
N ALA A 258 13.49 -18.52 -0.88
CA ALA A 258 14.02 -17.95 -2.11
C ALA A 258 14.44 -19.01 -3.14
N VAL A 259 15.08 -20.11 -2.70
CA VAL A 259 15.42 -21.24 -3.58
C VAL A 259 14.15 -21.90 -4.12
N ALA A 260 13.15 -22.14 -3.27
CA ALA A 260 11.88 -22.69 -3.71
C ALA A 260 11.19 -21.79 -4.75
N ALA A 261 11.15 -20.48 -4.52
CA ALA A 261 10.61 -19.52 -5.48
C ALA A 261 11.38 -19.51 -6.80
N ALA A 262 12.72 -19.58 -6.77
CA ALA A 262 13.55 -19.65 -7.97
C ALA A 262 13.26 -20.94 -8.77
N VAL A 263 13.20 -22.09 -8.11
CA VAL A 263 12.86 -23.38 -8.74
C VAL A 263 11.47 -23.32 -9.37
N LEU A 264 10.48 -22.72 -8.69
CA LEU A 264 9.13 -22.56 -9.23
C LEU A 264 9.09 -21.66 -10.46
N VAL A 265 9.80 -20.52 -10.44
CA VAL A 265 9.84 -19.59 -11.58
C VAL A 265 10.54 -20.22 -12.78
N VAL A 266 11.71 -20.85 -12.57
CA VAL A 266 12.44 -21.53 -13.65
C VAL A 266 11.64 -22.72 -14.17
N GLY A 267 11.09 -23.55 -13.27
CA GLY A 267 10.25 -24.69 -13.61
C GLY A 267 9.02 -24.27 -14.42
N PHE A 268 8.37 -23.17 -14.03
CA PHE A 268 7.26 -22.59 -14.79
C PHE A 268 7.69 -22.10 -16.18
N ALA A 269 8.82 -21.40 -16.29
CA ALA A 269 9.34 -20.95 -17.59
C ALA A 269 9.67 -22.13 -18.52
N VAL A 270 10.30 -23.18 -17.98
CA VAL A 270 10.60 -24.43 -18.70
C VAL A 270 9.31 -25.11 -19.14
N LEU A 271 8.33 -25.25 -18.24
CA LEU A 271 7.02 -25.84 -18.54
C LEU A 271 6.31 -25.06 -19.67
N VAL A 272 6.25 -23.72 -19.59
CA VAL A 272 5.68 -22.88 -20.63
C VAL A 272 6.41 -23.05 -21.96
N SER A 273 7.74 -23.16 -21.94
CA SER A 273 8.55 -23.42 -23.13
C SER A 273 8.21 -24.76 -23.78
N ILE A 274 8.13 -25.83 -22.98
CA ILE A 274 7.75 -27.18 -23.44
C ILE A 274 6.32 -27.21 -23.98
N LEU A 275 5.37 -26.58 -23.29
CA LEU A 275 3.98 -26.50 -23.73
C LEU A 275 3.84 -25.69 -25.03
N ARG A 276 4.68 -24.67 -25.23
CA ARG A 276 4.76 -23.93 -26.48
C ARG A 276 5.37 -24.76 -27.62
N SER A 277 6.48 -25.44 -27.38
CA SER A 277 7.14 -26.27 -28.41
C SER A 277 6.27 -27.44 -28.85
N ARG A 278 5.44 -27.98 -27.95
CA ARG A 278 4.44 -29.01 -28.25
C ARG A 278 3.14 -28.47 -28.86
N GLY A 279 3.05 -27.17 -29.14
CA GLY A 279 1.87 -26.55 -29.76
C GLY A 279 0.65 -26.44 -28.84
N ALA A 280 0.73 -26.80 -27.56
CA ALA A 280 -0.39 -26.78 -26.60
C ALA A 280 -0.82 -25.36 -26.19
N LEU A 281 0.04 -24.36 -26.41
CA LEU A 281 -0.23 -22.93 -26.16
C LEU A 281 -0.31 -22.10 -27.46
N GLY A 282 -0.21 -22.74 -28.63
CA GLY A 282 -0.27 -22.08 -29.93
C GLY A 282 -1.70 -21.80 -30.41
N PRO A 283 -1.89 -21.01 -31.48
CA PRO A 283 -3.21 -20.72 -32.06
C PRO A 283 -3.99 -21.98 -32.48
N ALA A 284 -3.27 -23.05 -32.84
CA ALA A 284 -3.82 -24.34 -33.23
C ALA A 284 -4.19 -25.26 -32.05
N ALA A 285 -3.84 -24.92 -30.80
CA ALA A 285 -4.14 -25.78 -29.66
C ALA A 285 -5.64 -25.87 -29.41
N ARG A 286 -6.17 -27.06 -29.11
CA ARG A 286 -7.59 -27.25 -28.79
C ARG A 286 -8.00 -26.37 -27.60
N THR A 287 -9.09 -25.61 -27.74
CA THR A 287 -9.60 -24.71 -26.68
C THR A 287 -9.74 -25.43 -25.34
N ARG A 288 -10.20 -26.69 -25.34
CA ARG A 288 -10.33 -27.53 -24.13
C ARG A 288 -9.02 -27.71 -23.38
N VAL A 289 -7.89 -27.89 -24.09
CA VAL A 289 -6.56 -28.04 -23.46
C VAL A 289 -6.13 -26.74 -22.80
N ARG A 290 -6.33 -25.59 -23.46
CA ARG A 290 -5.99 -24.28 -22.88
C ARG A 290 -6.84 -23.96 -21.66
N VAL A 291 -8.14 -24.27 -21.72
CA VAL A 291 -9.06 -24.10 -20.59
C VAL A 291 -8.65 -25.01 -19.43
N ALA A 292 -8.33 -26.28 -19.70
CA ALA A 292 -7.86 -27.21 -18.66
C ALA A 292 -6.55 -26.75 -18.01
N LEU A 293 -5.58 -26.28 -18.80
CA LEU A 293 -4.32 -25.74 -18.28
C LEU A 293 -4.55 -24.47 -17.46
N ALA A 294 -5.39 -23.56 -17.93
CA ALA A 294 -5.72 -22.33 -17.20
C ALA A 294 -6.46 -22.64 -15.89
N ALA A 295 -7.42 -23.56 -15.92
CA ALA A 295 -8.16 -24.02 -14.74
C ALA A 295 -7.25 -24.73 -13.74
N GLY A 296 -6.34 -25.59 -14.21
CA GLY A 296 -5.35 -26.26 -13.37
C GLY A 296 -4.37 -25.27 -12.71
N ALA A 297 -3.87 -24.30 -13.48
CA ALA A 297 -3.02 -23.24 -12.95
C ALA A 297 -3.75 -22.37 -11.93
N LEU A 298 -5.02 -22.02 -12.20
CA LEU A 298 -5.86 -21.27 -11.26
C LEU A 298 -6.13 -22.08 -9.98
N GLY A 299 -6.48 -23.36 -10.11
CA GLY A 299 -6.70 -24.26 -8.97
C GLY A 299 -5.45 -24.41 -8.11
N LEU A 300 -4.28 -24.58 -8.73
CA LEU A 300 -3.01 -24.62 -8.00
C LEU A 300 -2.70 -23.30 -7.29
N ALA A 301 -2.93 -22.16 -7.95
CA ALA A 301 -2.73 -20.84 -7.35
C ALA A 301 -3.66 -20.61 -6.15
N ILE A 302 -4.93 -21.05 -6.25
CA ILE A 302 -5.89 -20.99 -5.14
C ILE A 302 -5.45 -21.92 -4.00
N ALA A 303 -5.07 -23.16 -4.29
CA ALA A 303 -4.66 -24.11 -3.26
C ALA A 303 -3.37 -23.67 -2.54
N ALA A 304 -2.36 -23.22 -3.28
CA ALA A 304 -1.13 -22.68 -2.72
C ALA A 304 -1.40 -21.40 -1.92
N GLY A 305 -2.24 -20.50 -2.46
CA GLY A 305 -2.66 -19.28 -1.77
C GLY A 305 -3.42 -19.57 -0.48
N TYR A 306 -4.30 -20.57 -0.47
CA TYR A 306 -5.02 -21.02 0.72
C TYR A 306 -4.07 -21.60 1.76
N GLY A 307 -3.14 -22.48 1.38
CA GLY A 307 -2.16 -23.06 2.30
C GLY A 307 -1.25 -22.00 2.94
N GLU A 308 -0.75 -21.05 2.15
CA GLU A 308 0.05 -19.94 2.67
C GLU A 308 -0.79 -19.02 3.57
N GLN A 309 -2.03 -18.72 3.18
CA GLN A 309 -2.94 -17.91 3.97
C GLN A 309 -3.25 -18.58 5.30
N ASP A 310 -3.57 -19.87 5.32
CA ASP A 310 -3.85 -20.64 6.54
C ASP A 310 -2.63 -20.68 7.46
N HIS A 311 -1.45 -20.99 6.91
CA HIS A 311 -0.19 -20.96 7.63
C HIS A 311 0.09 -19.57 8.23
N TYR A 312 -0.09 -18.49 7.45
CA TYR A 312 0.05 -17.12 7.94
C TYR A 312 -0.96 -16.81 9.04
N LEU A 313 -2.24 -17.13 8.87
CA LEU A 313 -3.29 -16.80 9.84
C LEU A 313 -3.15 -17.56 11.17
N THR A 314 -2.63 -18.79 11.12
CA THR A 314 -2.35 -19.62 12.29
C THR A 314 -1.09 -19.18 13.01
N HIS A 315 -0.01 -18.87 12.28
CA HIS A 315 1.30 -18.57 12.88
C HIS A 315 1.61 -17.08 13.06
N ARG A 316 0.76 -16.18 12.58
CA ARG A 316 0.95 -14.73 12.73
C ARG A 316 1.06 -14.33 14.20
N TYR A 317 2.02 -13.46 14.48
CA TYR A 317 2.24 -12.90 15.81
C TYR A 317 2.70 -13.91 16.89
N GLU A 318 3.09 -15.14 16.52
CA GLU A 318 3.73 -16.08 17.46
C GLU A 318 5.10 -15.58 17.90
N ASN A 319 5.89 -15.14 16.91
CA ASN A 319 7.26 -14.69 17.08
C ASN A 319 7.38 -13.18 16.82
N THR A 320 6.58 -12.39 17.53
CA THR A 320 6.76 -10.93 17.52
C THR A 320 7.99 -10.56 18.33
N GLY A 321 8.96 -9.90 17.70
CA GLY A 321 10.08 -9.31 18.41
C GLY A 321 9.60 -8.29 19.45
N GLN A 322 10.44 -8.01 20.45
CA GLN A 322 10.15 -7.04 21.53
C GLN A 322 10.01 -5.59 21.04
N VAL A 323 10.14 -5.34 19.74
CA VAL A 323 10.03 -4.01 19.15
C VAL A 323 8.61 -3.50 19.39
N GLN A 324 8.48 -2.52 20.30
CA GLN A 324 7.26 -1.83 20.77
C GLN A 324 6.55 -2.42 22.01
N ASP A 325 7.14 -3.37 22.75
CA ASP A 325 6.56 -3.93 24.00
C ASP A 325 5.10 -4.42 23.83
N LEU A 326 4.77 -4.85 22.61
CA LEU A 326 3.44 -5.34 22.24
C LEU A 326 3.37 -6.86 22.30
N ALA A 327 4.51 -7.56 22.35
CA ALA A 327 4.59 -9.00 22.17
C ALA A 327 3.74 -9.79 23.17
N GLY A 328 3.62 -9.33 24.42
CA GLY A 328 2.71 -9.92 25.41
C GLY A 328 1.24 -9.78 25.00
N ALA A 329 0.81 -8.56 24.67
CA ALA A 329 -0.57 -8.28 24.28
C ALA A 329 -0.96 -8.97 22.96
N LEU A 330 -0.04 -9.05 22.00
CA LEU A 330 -0.27 -9.75 20.72
C LEU A 330 -0.39 -11.26 20.90
N ARG A 331 0.43 -11.86 21.78
CA ARG A 331 0.31 -13.29 22.12
C ARG A 331 -1.00 -13.58 22.84
N TRP A 332 -1.35 -12.77 23.84
CA TRP A 332 -2.63 -12.88 24.54
C TRP A 332 -3.81 -12.84 23.58
N SER A 333 -3.82 -11.91 22.63
CA SER A 333 -4.98 -11.72 21.75
C SER A 333 -5.21 -12.86 20.76
N ARG A 334 -4.23 -13.75 20.55
CA ARG A 334 -4.36 -14.89 19.62
C ARG A 334 -5.44 -15.88 20.04
N ASP A 335 -5.55 -16.11 21.35
CA ASP A 335 -6.43 -17.13 21.94
C ASP A 335 -7.78 -16.56 22.41
N VAL A 336 -7.90 -15.23 22.41
CA VAL A 336 -9.15 -14.53 22.74
C VAL A 336 -10.14 -14.66 21.58
N ARG A 337 -11.37 -15.08 21.89
CA ARG A 337 -12.43 -15.28 20.90
C ARG A 337 -13.72 -14.61 21.32
N GLY A 338 -14.49 -14.11 20.34
CA GLY A 338 -15.80 -13.49 20.56
C GLY A 338 -15.78 -12.24 21.45
N ALA A 339 -14.60 -11.67 21.72
CA ALA A 339 -14.46 -10.54 22.63
C ALA A 339 -14.76 -9.21 21.93
N ARG A 340 -15.20 -8.23 22.72
CA ARG A 340 -15.28 -6.83 22.31
C ARG A 340 -14.13 -6.08 22.95
N ILE A 341 -13.20 -5.58 22.13
CA ILE A 341 -11.93 -5.00 22.58
C ILE A 341 -11.86 -3.54 22.15
N ALA A 342 -11.87 -2.64 23.14
CA ALA A 342 -11.50 -1.24 22.90
C ALA A 342 -9.98 -1.14 22.85
N VAL A 343 -9.43 -0.41 21.88
CA VAL A 343 -8.01 -0.11 21.85
C VAL A 343 -7.77 1.39 21.92
N ALA A 344 -6.74 1.80 22.65
CA ALA A 344 -6.43 3.21 22.87
C ALA A 344 -4.94 3.50 23.00
N GLY A 345 -4.62 4.79 23.01
CA GLY A 345 -3.29 5.30 22.75
C GLY A 345 -3.06 5.48 21.24
N ILE A 346 -2.01 6.24 20.93
CA ILE A 346 -1.75 6.70 19.55
C ILE A 346 -1.22 5.58 18.68
N ARG A 347 -0.47 4.62 19.26
CA ARG A 347 0.06 3.48 18.51
C ARG A 347 -1.00 2.43 18.19
N ALA A 348 -1.99 2.27 19.06
CA ALA A 348 -3.11 1.35 18.86
C ALA A 348 -3.85 1.58 17.53
N VAL A 349 -3.96 2.83 17.06
CA VAL A 349 -4.57 3.16 15.75
C VAL A 349 -3.96 2.32 14.63
N PHE A 350 -2.64 2.07 14.69
CA PHE A 350 -1.87 1.38 13.67
C PHE A 350 -1.71 -0.12 13.94
N THR A 351 -2.09 -0.61 15.12
CA THR A 351 -1.84 -1.98 15.58
C THR A 351 -3.13 -2.71 16.01
N GLN A 352 -4.28 -2.36 15.46
CA GLN A 352 -5.58 -2.99 15.81
C GLN A 352 -5.72 -4.43 15.30
N TYR A 353 -5.19 -4.70 14.10
CA TYR A 353 -5.42 -5.95 13.38
C TYR A 353 -5.11 -7.25 14.15
N PRO A 354 -4.01 -7.34 14.93
CA PRO A 354 -3.74 -8.53 15.74
C PRO A 354 -4.79 -8.84 16.81
N PHE A 355 -5.49 -7.82 17.33
CA PHE A 355 -6.47 -8.01 18.40
C PHE A 355 -7.77 -8.66 17.92
N TYR A 356 -7.96 -8.81 16.60
CA TYR A 356 -9.09 -9.55 16.04
C TYR A 356 -9.04 -11.05 16.37
N GLY A 357 -7.90 -11.56 16.87
CA GLY A 357 -7.70 -12.96 17.18
C GLY A 357 -7.34 -13.77 15.94
N THR A 358 -6.86 -15.00 16.13
CA THR A 358 -6.45 -15.88 15.03
C THR A 358 -7.62 -16.23 14.09
N ASP A 359 -8.83 -16.34 14.62
CA ASP A 359 -10.07 -16.64 13.89
C ASP A 359 -10.89 -15.41 13.48
N LEU A 360 -10.40 -14.19 13.75
CA LEU A 360 -11.07 -12.91 13.46
C LEU A 360 -12.44 -12.74 14.17
N SER A 361 -12.73 -13.51 15.23
CA SER A 361 -14.02 -13.47 15.93
C SER A 361 -14.21 -12.26 16.84
N ASN A 362 -13.13 -11.55 17.19
CA ASN A 362 -13.22 -10.39 18.08
C ASN A 362 -13.68 -9.13 17.33
N ARG A 363 -14.47 -8.30 18.00
CA ARG A 363 -14.76 -6.94 17.54
C ARG A 363 -13.77 -5.97 18.18
N VAL A 364 -12.89 -5.39 17.37
CA VAL A 364 -11.87 -4.44 17.82
C VAL A 364 -12.18 -3.05 17.29
N GLN A 365 -12.09 -2.05 18.15
CA GLN A 365 -12.30 -0.66 17.75
C GLN A 365 -11.36 0.26 18.52
N TRP A 366 -10.57 1.06 17.79
CA TRP A 366 -9.90 2.20 18.40
C TRP A 366 -10.96 3.18 18.91
N LEU A 367 -10.89 3.54 20.19
CA LEU A 367 -11.94 4.31 20.84
C LEU A 367 -11.63 5.81 20.75
N GLY A 368 -12.54 6.56 20.13
CA GLY A 368 -12.40 7.98 19.85
C GLY A 368 -13.73 8.71 19.93
N ALA A 369 -13.66 10.04 19.91
CA ALA A 369 -14.82 10.93 19.82
C ALA A 369 -15.04 11.35 18.37
N ARG A 370 -16.31 11.37 17.92
CA ARG A 370 -16.66 11.93 16.60
C ARG A 370 -16.61 13.45 16.63
N GLY A 371 -15.95 14.04 15.65
CA GLY A 371 -15.86 15.47 15.42
C GLY A 371 -16.54 15.90 14.11
N SER A 372 -16.25 17.12 13.67
CA SER A 372 -16.76 17.66 12.40
C SER A 372 -16.26 16.84 11.19
N HIS A 373 -17.07 16.80 10.13
CA HIS A 373 -16.73 16.08 8.88
C HIS A 373 -16.33 14.61 9.08
N ASP A 374 -17.00 13.93 10.02
CA ASP A 374 -16.73 12.54 10.42
C ASP A 374 -15.29 12.31 10.93
N ALA A 375 -14.65 13.36 11.47
CA ALA A 375 -13.38 13.22 12.16
C ALA A 375 -13.51 12.28 13.35
N TYR A 376 -12.47 11.49 13.61
CA TYR A 376 -12.45 10.57 14.74
C TYR A 376 -11.21 10.86 15.58
N GLN A 377 -11.44 11.54 16.71
CA GLN A 377 -10.43 12.20 17.53
C GLN A 377 -10.21 11.48 18.86
N ARG A 378 -9.13 11.81 19.57
CA ARG A 378 -8.86 11.25 20.90
C ARG A 378 -9.92 11.73 21.89
N ILE A 379 -10.27 10.87 22.84
CA ILE A 379 -11.16 11.25 23.94
C ILE A 379 -10.37 12.10 24.95
N PRO A 380 -10.84 13.31 25.30
CA PRO A 380 -10.01 14.28 26.03
C PRO A 380 -9.90 14.04 27.53
N ASP A 381 -10.83 13.29 28.14
CA ASP A 381 -10.88 13.13 29.59
C ASP A 381 -11.43 11.77 30.05
N CYS A 382 -11.16 11.45 31.32
CA CYS A 382 -11.55 10.21 31.98
C CYS A 382 -13.06 9.94 31.92
N ARG A 383 -13.89 10.96 32.11
CA ARG A 383 -15.35 10.79 32.18
C ARG A 383 -15.90 10.40 30.82
N GLN A 384 -15.47 11.09 29.77
CA GLN A 384 -15.84 10.76 28.40
C GLN A 384 -15.29 9.39 27.99
N TRP A 385 -14.07 9.06 28.44
CA TRP A 385 -13.44 7.77 28.16
C TRP A 385 -14.26 6.61 28.71
N ARG A 386 -14.60 6.65 30.00
CA ARG A 386 -15.38 5.59 30.67
C ARG A 386 -16.76 5.44 30.03
N ARG A 387 -17.47 6.55 29.77
CA ARG A 387 -18.75 6.52 29.03
C ARG A 387 -18.64 5.86 27.66
N ALA A 388 -17.57 6.14 26.92
CA ALA A 388 -17.36 5.55 25.61
C ALA A 388 -17.03 4.06 25.68
N VAL A 389 -16.30 3.63 26.73
CA VAL A 389 -16.04 2.21 27.00
C VAL A 389 -17.35 1.48 27.30
N ASP A 390 -18.18 2.03 28.20
CA ASP A 390 -19.45 1.41 28.59
C ASP A 390 -20.44 1.37 27.43
N ALA A 391 -20.57 2.47 26.68
CA ALA A 391 -21.46 2.56 25.52
C ALA A 391 -21.08 1.55 24.42
N GLY A 392 -19.80 1.18 24.31
CA GLY A 392 -19.33 0.17 23.38
C GLY A 392 -19.56 -1.27 23.86
N GLY A 393 -19.94 -1.48 25.12
CA GLY A 393 -20.10 -2.80 25.73
C GLY A 393 -18.84 -3.64 25.59
N TYR A 394 -17.66 -3.03 25.80
CA TYR A 394 -16.40 -3.75 25.66
C TYR A 394 -16.20 -4.72 26.82
N THR A 395 -15.58 -5.86 26.52
CA THR A 395 -15.14 -6.86 27.51
C THR A 395 -13.70 -6.61 27.95
N HIS A 396 -12.92 -5.98 27.06
CA HIS A 396 -11.51 -5.73 27.26
C HIS A 396 -11.13 -4.35 26.77
N VAL A 397 -10.11 -3.77 27.41
CA VAL A 397 -9.44 -2.55 26.96
C VAL A 397 -7.96 -2.86 26.77
N VAL A 398 -7.40 -2.50 25.62
CA VAL A 398 -5.96 -2.52 25.38
C VAL A 398 -5.47 -1.10 25.21
N THR A 399 -4.61 -0.65 26.11
CA THR A 399 -3.99 0.67 26.00
C THR A 399 -2.53 0.52 25.63
N THR A 400 -2.08 1.31 24.66
CA THR A 400 -0.72 1.27 24.10
C THR A 400 0.07 2.52 24.46
N PHE A 401 1.34 2.54 24.07
CA PHE A 401 2.26 3.67 24.23
C PHE A 401 1.70 5.02 23.72
N ASP A 402 1.98 6.08 24.49
CA ASP A 402 1.74 7.47 24.14
C ASP A 402 3.07 8.22 23.85
N PRO A 403 3.36 8.56 22.58
CA PRO A 403 4.61 9.23 22.19
C PRO A 403 4.82 10.64 22.74
N TYR A 404 3.83 11.28 23.39
CA TYR A 404 4.04 12.55 24.09
C TYR A 404 4.54 12.38 25.53
N LEU A 405 4.64 11.15 26.03
CA LEU A 405 5.12 10.85 27.38
C LEU A 405 6.36 9.94 27.30
N PRO A 406 7.47 10.40 26.68
CA PRO A 406 8.67 9.57 26.48
C PRO A 406 9.39 9.22 27.78
N ASP A 407 9.22 10.00 28.85
CA ASP A 407 9.87 9.75 30.15
C ASP A 407 8.99 8.88 31.09
N ASP A 408 7.68 8.83 30.85
CA ASP A 408 6.68 8.10 31.66
C ASP A 408 6.14 6.85 30.93
N MET A 409 6.96 6.15 30.12
CA MET A 409 6.60 5.05 29.21
C MET A 409 5.94 3.80 29.86
N HIS A 410 5.29 3.94 31.01
CA HIS A 410 4.72 2.84 31.78
C HIS A 410 3.19 2.80 31.74
N ASN A 411 2.48 3.91 31.50
CA ASN A 411 1.02 3.89 31.40
C ASN A 411 0.45 5.10 30.65
N SER A 412 -0.34 4.86 29.59
CA SER A 412 -1.05 5.94 28.87
C SER A 412 -2.12 6.61 29.76
N PRO A 413 -2.54 7.85 29.46
CA PRO A 413 -3.68 8.49 30.14
C PRO A 413 -4.92 7.59 30.19
N GLU A 414 -5.29 6.97 29.07
CA GLU A 414 -6.43 6.05 28.97
C GLU A 414 -6.23 4.81 29.85
N GLY A 415 -5.00 4.31 29.92
CA GLY A 415 -4.65 3.19 30.80
C GLY A 415 -4.78 3.56 32.28
N ARG A 416 -4.40 4.78 32.68
CA ARG A 416 -4.60 5.28 34.06
C ARG A 416 -6.08 5.51 34.39
N TRP A 417 -6.84 6.07 33.46
CA TRP A 417 -8.29 6.28 33.63
C TRP A 417 -9.04 4.95 33.75
N THR A 418 -8.61 3.93 33.00
CA THR A 418 -9.17 2.57 33.09
C THR A 418 -8.74 1.91 34.40
N GLN A 419 -7.45 1.91 34.73
CA GLN A 419 -6.89 1.23 35.92
C GLN A 419 -7.43 1.78 37.25
N SER A 420 -7.84 3.04 37.29
CA SER A 420 -8.38 3.68 38.50
C SER A 420 -9.82 3.27 38.83
N ASP A 421 -10.46 2.47 37.97
CA ASP A 421 -11.80 1.95 38.21
C ASP A 421 -11.74 0.53 38.81
N PRO A 422 -12.49 0.22 39.88
CA PRO A 422 -12.50 -1.11 40.48
C PRO A 422 -13.06 -2.21 39.55
N ASN A 423 -13.84 -1.85 38.53
CA ASN A 423 -14.39 -2.81 37.57
C ASN A 423 -13.41 -3.16 36.44
N ALA A 424 -12.22 -2.53 36.39
CA ALA A 424 -11.19 -2.84 35.41
C ALA A 424 -10.01 -3.59 36.06
N GLN A 425 -9.85 -4.87 35.73
CA GLN A 425 -8.72 -5.67 36.21
C GLN A 425 -7.61 -5.69 35.17
N VAL A 426 -6.39 -5.31 35.57
CA VAL A 426 -5.21 -5.52 34.70
C VAL A 426 -4.87 -7.00 34.64
N ILE A 427 -4.99 -7.60 33.45
CA ILE A 427 -4.64 -9.01 33.21
C ILE A 427 -3.28 -9.18 32.52
N LEU A 428 -2.76 -8.11 31.88
CA LEU A 428 -1.43 -8.13 31.27
C LEU A 428 -0.74 -6.76 31.38
N ARG A 429 0.56 -6.81 31.67
CA ARG A 429 1.48 -5.66 31.67
C ARG A 429 2.71 -6.02 30.84
N ASP A 430 2.98 -5.24 29.79
CA ASP A 430 4.17 -5.36 28.96
C ASP A 430 4.64 -3.95 28.60
N GLY A 431 5.70 -3.46 29.26
CA GLY A 431 6.16 -2.06 29.12
C GLY A 431 5.04 -1.01 29.28
N PRO A 432 4.77 -0.14 28.29
CA PRO A 432 3.65 0.81 28.25
C PRO A 432 2.28 0.19 27.96
N VAL A 433 2.25 -1.07 27.52
CA VAL A 433 1.02 -1.75 27.12
C VAL A 433 0.32 -2.37 28.32
N ARG A 434 -0.98 -2.15 28.40
CA ARG A 434 -1.86 -2.73 29.42
C ARG A 434 -3.05 -3.37 28.75
N VAL A 435 -3.42 -4.56 29.23
CA VAL A 435 -4.68 -5.22 28.88
C VAL A 435 -5.52 -5.29 30.14
N PHE A 436 -6.75 -4.82 30.03
CA PHE A 436 -7.75 -4.83 31.09
C PHE A 436 -8.87 -5.79 30.71
N GLU A 437 -9.31 -6.61 31.65
CA GLU A 437 -10.60 -7.29 31.63
C GLU A 437 -11.61 -6.42 32.39
N LEU A 438 -12.77 -6.19 31.78
CA LEU A 438 -13.85 -5.41 32.39
C LEU A 438 -14.84 -6.35 33.07
N ARG A 439 -14.96 -6.24 34.40
CA ARG A 439 -15.86 -7.04 35.24
C ARG A 439 -17.24 -6.41 35.41
N GLY A 440 -17.42 -5.18 34.93
CA GLY A 440 -18.64 -4.39 35.02
C GLY A 440 -18.47 -3.04 34.32
N PRO A 441 -19.52 -2.21 34.31
CA PRO A 441 -19.43 -0.86 33.75
C PRO A 441 -18.46 0.00 34.57
N LEU A 442 -17.70 0.86 33.91
CA LEU A 442 -16.82 1.82 34.57
C LEU A 442 -17.66 2.97 35.15
N ASP A 443 -17.27 3.54 36.29
CA ASP A 443 -17.98 4.69 36.88
C ASP A 443 -17.43 6.00 36.29
N PRO A 444 -18.18 6.75 35.44
CA PRO A 444 -17.69 8.00 34.88
C PRO A 444 -17.60 9.15 35.89
N ALA A 445 -18.19 9.00 37.08
CA ALA A 445 -18.09 9.98 38.16
C ALA A 445 -16.81 9.79 38.99
N ALA A 446 -16.29 8.57 39.11
CA ALA A 446 -15.08 8.22 39.87
C ALA A 446 -13.76 8.56 39.14
N CYS A 447 -13.64 9.79 38.61
CA CYS A 447 -12.45 10.28 37.90
C CYS A 447 -11.61 11.28 38.71
N ALA A 448 -11.78 11.32 40.04
CA ALA A 448 -11.03 12.23 40.90
C ALA A 448 -9.51 11.99 40.78
N GLY A 449 -8.73 13.08 40.68
CA GLY A 449 -7.27 13.03 40.51
C GLY A 449 -6.79 12.67 39.08
N GLN A 450 -7.68 12.34 38.15
CA GLN A 450 -7.32 12.07 36.76
C GLN A 450 -7.18 13.38 35.98
N LYS A 451 -6.02 13.57 35.34
CA LYS A 451 -5.76 14.74 34.49
C LYS A 451 -6.34 14.50 33.08
N PRO A 452 -6.98 15.51 32.47
CA PRO A 452 -7.35 15.47 31.05
C PRO A 452 -6.09 15.52 30.17
N LEU A 453 -6.26 15.19 28.89
CA LEU A 453 -5.20 15.36 27.90
C LEU A 453 -4.90 16.83 27.66
N THR A 454 -3.62 17.14 27.47
CA THR A 454 -3.19 18.46 27.02
C THR A 454 -3.51 18.68 25.54
N GLN A 455 -3.51 19.93 25.08
CA GLN A 455 -3.67 20.26 23.66
C GLN A 455 -2.61 19.57 22.76
N ALA A 456 -1.38 19.43 23.26
CA ALA A 456 -0.33 18.71 22.55
C ALA A 456 -0.66 17.22 22.38
N GLN A 457 -1.20 16.59 23.43
CA GLN A 457 -1.61 15.18 23.41
C GLN A 457 -2.85 14.90 22.56
N LEU A 458 -3.66 15.94 22.28
CA LEU A 458 -4.86 15.86 21.46
C LEU A 458 -4.57 16.12 19.98
N HIS A 459 -3.74 17.13 19.64
CA HIS A 459 -3.71 17.70 18.29
C HIS A 459 -2.31 17.93 17.69
N SER A 460 -1.21 17.79 18.45
CA SER A 460 0.14 18.06 17.90
C SER A 460 0.70 16.88 17.14
N VAL A 461 1.82 17.03 16.45
CA VAL A 461 2.59 15.89 15.93
C VAL A 461 3.55 15.41 17.03
N PRO A 462 3.59 14.12 17.39
CA PRO A 462 4.49 13.65 18.43
C PRO A 462 5.96 13.84 18.03
N ASN A 463 6.78 14.39 18.93
CA ASN A 463 8.22 14.39 18.73
C ASN A 463 8.77 12.97 18.95
N LEU A 464 8.76 12.16 17.89
CA LEU A 464 9.27 10.78 17.93
C LEU A 464 10.79 10.70 18.12
N ASN A 465 11.50 11.82 18.06
CA ASN A 465 12.96 11.91 18.17
C ASN A 465 13.40 12.69 19.42
N GLY A 466 12.51 12.95 20.38
CA GLY A 466 12.78 13.83 21.52
C GLY A 466 14.01 13.41 22.32
N ARG A 467 15.16 14.05 22.06
CA ARG A 467 15.97 14.57 23.16
C ARG A 467 15.13 15.61 23.90
N PRO A 468 15.23 15.69 25.24
CA PRO A 468 14.44 16.63 26.02
C PRO A 468 14.62 18.04 25.47
N ASN A 469 13.52 18.78 25.36
CA ASN A 469 13.59 20.24 25.24
C ASN A 469 14.42 20.72 26.43
N SER A 470 15.67 21.12 26.19
CA SER A 470 16.40 21.95 27.13
C SER A 470 15.75 23.32 27.07
N SER A 471 14.68 23.51 27.82
CA SER A 471 14.26 24.83 28.24
C SER A 471 15.31 25.39 29.19
N ARG A 472 16.28 26.12 28.64
CA ARG A 472 16.90 27.33 29.18
C ARG A 472 17.87 27.91 28.17
#